data_AF-A0A7S1JKK9-F1
#
_entry.id   AF-A0A7S1JKK9-F1
#
_cell.length_a   1.000
_cell.length_b   1.000
_cell.length_c   1.000
_cell.angle_alpha   90.00
_cell.angle_beta   90.00
_cell.angle_gamma   90.00
#
_symmetry.space_group_name_H-M   'P 1'
#
loop_
_entity.id
_entity.type
_entity.pdbx_description
1 polymer ?
#
loop_
_entity_poly.entity_id
_entity_poly.type
_entity_poly.pdbx_seq_one_letter_code
_entity_poly.pdbx_strand_id
1 'polypeptide(L)'
;AMSPFCSFWMLLSLCLRRIAAWQHLPSLDLLPGSSSPSHFRRAPVALLRARAAAMTTQSAAHQTERADVVLYTARSSFPAFNGWKLTILLEELSIPYKISLLDLDKREHKQEWFLAINPNGRIPAIVDYTATPPVSVFESGAIMLYLAEKYQRFIGDPSHPTQRWDVIQWLFFQCSGVGPIQGQAHAFLRYVPERLPYAIERFQGETRRLYEVVNERLGKCTYIAGDHYCIADMALYPWLEYHQWAGVSVADLPHLQRWLEEVRQRPAVERARKLSMEGKDIDTLLAKAADIQKVVEGSTLDKTDKTKTY
;
A
#
# COMPACT_ATOMS: atom_id res chain seq x y z
N ALA A 1 -32.73 35.26 -16.62
CA ALA A 1 -32.10 33.93 -16.55
C ALA A 1 -31.02 33.85 -17.62
N MET A 2 -29.74 33.88 -17.22
CA MET A 2 -28.59 33.69 -18.11
C MET A 2 -28.10 32.25 -17.97
N SER A 3 -27.75 31.61 -19.09
CA SER A 3 -27.40 30.19 -19.11
C SER A 3 -26.01 29.90 -18.51
N PRO A 4 -25.75 28.67 -18.03
CA PRO A 4 -24.49 28.30 -17.38
C PRO A 4 -23.26 28.31 -18.31
N PHE A 5 -23.45 28.56 -19.61
CA PHE A 5 -22.39 28.54 -20.62
C PHE A 5 -21.55 29.83 -20.69
N CYS A 6 -22.07 30.97 -20.20
CA CYS A 6 -21.32 32.24 -20.24
C CYS A 6 -20.22 32.35 -19.18
N SER A 7 -20.32 31.65 -18.05
CA SER A 7 -19.37 31.76 -16.94
C SER A 7 -18.07 31.00 -17.18
N PHE A 8 -18.08 29.95 -18.02
CA PHE A 8 -16.91 29.12 -18.31
C PHE A 8 -15.91 29.82 -19.26
N TRP A 9 -16.41 30.56 -20.25
CA TRP A 9 -15.56 31.30 -21.20
C TRP A 9 -14.86 32.52 -20.58
N MET A 10 -15.49 33.15 -19.58
CA MET A 10 -14.92 34.32 -18.90
C MET A 10 -13.72 33.94 -18.01
N LEU A 11 -13.77 32.76 -17.36
CA LEU A 11 -12.68 32.21 -16.56
C LEU A 11 -11.51 31.70 -17.43
N LEU A 12 -11.78 31.08 -18.58
CA LEU A 12 -10.74 30.61 -19.50
C LEU A 12 -9.95 31.78 -20.14
N SER A 13 -10.63 32.90 -20.44
CA SER A 13 -10.00 34.14 -20.92
C SER A 13 -9.06 34.78 -19.89
N LEU A 14 -9.37 34.67 -18.59
CA LEU A 14 -8.54 35.22 -17.51
C LEU A 14 -7.28 34.36 -17.26
N CYS A 15 -7.38 33.04 -17.40
CA CYS A 15 -6.23 32.13 -17.32
C CYS A 15 -5.26 32.30 -18.49
N LEU A 16 -5.77 32.43 -19.73
CA LEU A 16 -4.91 32.59 -20.91
C LEU A 16 -4.17 33.95 -20.94
N ARG A 17 -4.77 35.02 -20.41
CA ARG A 17 -4.10 36.33 -20.27
C ARG A 17 -2.99 36.33 -19.22
N ARG A 18 -3.01 35.43 -18.23
CA ARG A 18 -1.93 35.28 -17.23
C ARG A 18 -0.76 34.44 -17.75
N ILE A 19 -0.98 33.53 -18.70
CA ILE A 19 0.09 32.71 -19.30
C ILE A 19 0.94 33.53 -20.29
N ALA A 20 0.33 34.51 -20.98
CA ALA A 20 1.06 35.41 -21.89
C ALA A 20 2.01 36.41 -21.18
N ALA A 21 1.85 36.63 -19.87
CA ALA A 21 2.70 37.53 -19.09
C ALA A 21 4.02 36.90 -18.61
N TRP A 22 4.25 35.60 -18.87
CA TRP A 22 5.46 34.87 -18.47
C TRP A 22 6.55 34.80 -19.57
N GLN A 23 6.27 35.29 -20.79
CA GLN A 23 7.21 35.24 -21.91
C GLN A 23 8.07 36.50 -22.10
N HIS A 24 8.01 37.46 -21.16
CA HIS A 24 8.85 38.66 -21.18
C HIS A 24 9.58 38.85 -19.86
N LEU A 25 10.65 38.07 -19.65
CA LEU A 25 11.71 38.42 -18.71
C LEU A 25 12.86 39.06 -19.50
N PRO A 26 13.36 40.25 -19.11
CA PRO A 26 14.50 40.87 -19.78
C PRO A 26 15.80 40.10 -19.50
N SER A 27 16.62 40.00 -20.53
CA SER A 27 17.99 39.49 -20.51
C SER A 27 18.85 40.28 -19.51
N LEU A 28 19.45 39.58 -18.55
CA LEU A 28 20.44 40.14 -17.63
C LEU A 28 21.80 40.21 -18.35
N ASP A 29 22.16 41.42 -18.75
CA ASP A 29 23.46 41.77 -19.29
C ASP A 29 24.58 41.60 -18.25
N LEU A 30 25.70 41.05 -18.72
CA LEU A 30 26.94 40.84 -18.01
C LEU A 30 27.67 42.18 -17.80
N LEU A 31 28.05 42.49 -16.56
CA LEU A 31 28.99 43.59 -16.26
C LEU A 31 30.44 43.11 -16.42
N PRO A 32 31.35 43.91 -17.03
CA PRO A 32 32.76 43.58 -17.12
C PRO A 32 33.54 44.14 -15.92
N GLY A 33 34.40 43.33 -15.30
CA GLY A 33 35.25 43.76 -14.19
C GLY A 33 36.40 42.79 -13.95
N SER A 34 37.60 43.23 -14.32
CA SER A 34 38.87 42.53 -14.36
C SER A 34 39.45 42.16 -12.97
N SER A 35 39.99 40.94 -12.83
CA SER A 35 41.32 40.67 -12.25
C SER A 35 41.73 39.19 -12.40
N SER A 36 43.00 38.98 -12.69
CA SER A 36 43.66 37.70 -13.04
C SER A 36 43.75 36.71 -11.86
N PRO A 37 43.85 35.38 -12.10
CA PRO A 37 43.81 34.35 -11.07
C PRO A 37 45.21 33.83 -10.67
N SER A 38 45.42 33.48 -9.40
CA SER A 38 46.42 32.45 -9.06
C SER A 38 46.10 31.72 -7.75
N HIS A 39 46.29 30.40 -7.79
CA HIS A 39 46.26 29.42 -6.70
C HIS A 39 44.92 28.76 -6.32
N PHE A 40 44.40 27.93 -7.23
CA PHE A 40 43.73 26.69 -6.82
C PHE A 40 44.61 25.48 -7.20
N ARG A 41 45.17 24.81 -6.17
CA ARG A 41 45.86 23.52 -6.34
C ARG A 41 44.84 22.49 -6.84
N ARG A 42 45.03 21.99 -8.07
CA ARG A 42 44.30 20.81 -8.57
C ARG A 42 44.75 19.59 -7.78
N ALA A 43 43.81 18.90 -7.12
CA ALA A 43 44.08 17.55 -6.64
C ALA A 43 44.44 16.66 -7.85
N PRO A 44 45.48 15.80 -7.76
CA PRO A 44 45.89 14.99 -8.89
C PRO A 44 44.75 14.05 -9.30
N VAL A 45 44.45 14.01 -10.60
CA VAL A 45 43.38 13.20 -11.24
C VAL A 45 43.45 11.72 -10.82
N ALA A 46 44.62 11.23 -10.43
CA ALA A 46 44.82 9.88 -9.87
C ALA A 46 44.05 9.65 -8.56
N LEU A 47 43.93 10.65 -7.68
CA LEU A 47 43.21 10.53 -6.40
C LEU A 47 41.69 10.49 -6.60
N LEU A 48 41.18 11.21 -7.61
CA LEU A 48 39.78 11.17 -8.03
C LEU A 48 39.42 9.84 -8.69
N ARG A 49 40.31 9.28 -9.52
CA ARG A 49 40.13 7.95 -10.12
C ARG A 49 40.21 6.82 -9.10
N ALA A 50 41.12 6.91 -8.13
CA ALA A 50 41.22 5.93 -7.04
C ALA A 50 39.99 5.98 -6.11
N ARG A 51 39.47 7.18 -5.81
CA ARG A 51 38.19 7.34 -5.08
C ARG A 51 36.99 6.83 -5.87
N ALA A 52 36.92 7.10 -7.17
CA ALA A 52 35.86 6.57 -8.02
C ALA A 52 35.93 5.04 -8.09
N ALA A 53 37.11 4.46 -8.33
CA ALA A 53 37.28 3.00 -8.36
C ALA A 53 36.99 2.34 -7.00
N ALA A 54 37.38 2.97 -5.88
CA ALA A 54 37.04 2.51 -4.54
C ALA A 54 35.54 2.63 -4.24
N MET A 55 34.85 3.67 -4.70
CA MET A 55 33.39 3.79 -4.60
C MET A 55 32.68 2.74 -5.48
N THR A 56 33.22 2.41 -6.66
CA THR A 56 32.67 1.37 -7.53
C THR A 56 32.87 -0.03 -6.95
N THR A 57 34.02 -0.32 -6.35
CA THR A 57 34.27 -1.63 -5.70
C THR A 57 33.51 -1.79 -4.39
N GLN A 58 33.31 -0.71 -3.63
CA GLN A 58 32.46 -0.72 -2.43
C GLN A 58 30.97 -0.83 -2.79
N SER A 59 30.53 -0.23 -3.90
CA SER A 59 29.18 -0.41 -4.48
C SER A 59 28.96 -1.84 -4.99
N ALA A 60 29.96 -2.47 -5.60
CA ALA A 60 29.86 -3.84 -6.11
C ALA A 60 29.88 -4.89 -4.98
N ALA A 61 30.63 -4.65 -3.90
CA ALA A 61 30.66 -5.52 -2.72
C ALA A 61 29.41 -5.36 -1.82
N HIS A 62 28.71 -4.22 -1.87
CA HIS A 62 27.43 -4.02 -1.19
C HIS A 62 26.20 -4.50 -1.99
N GLN A 63 26.37 -4.76 -3.29
CA GLN A 63 25.31 -5.30 -4.15
C GLN A 63 25.03 -6.78 -3.87
N THR A 64 25.94 -7.51 -3.23
CA THR A 64 25.84 -8.96 -3.02
C THR A 64 25.02 -9.37 -1.78
N GLU A 65 24.52 -8.40 -0.98
CA GLU A 65 23.69 -8.64 0.21
C GLU A 65 22.28 -8.02 0.13
N ARG A 66 21.95 -7.32 -0.95
CA ARG A 66 20.68 -6.60 -1.07
C ARG A 66 19.65 -7.52 -1.74
N ALA A 67 18.58 -7.84 -1.04
CA ALA A 67 17.46 -8.58 -1.63
C ALA A 67 16.88 -7.83 -2.83
N ASP A 68 16.46 -8.57 -3.85
CA ASP A 68 15.86 -8.06 -5.10
C ASP A 68 14.69 -7.11 -4.83
N VAL A 69 13.81 -7.51 -3.91
CA VAL A 69 12.70 -6.70 -3.42
C VAL A 69 12.77 -6.59 -1.90
N VAL A 70 12.68 -5.38 -1.36
CA VAL A 70 12.51 -5.15 0.08
C VAL A 70 11.09 -4.69 0.36
N LEU A 71 10.34 -5.47 1.13
CA LEU A 71 9.01 -5.14 1.64
C LEU A 71 9.11 -4.47 3.00
N TYR A 72 8.71 -3.21 3.08
CA TYR A 72 8.54 -2.47 4.33
C TYR A 72 7.10 -2.63 4.84
N THR A 73 6.95 -3.30 5.98
CA THR A 73 5.67 -3.57 6.64
C THR A 73 5.86 -3.58 8.15
N ALA A 74 4.87 -3.97 8.94
CA ALA A 74 5.00 -4.05 10.39
C ALA A 74 4.27 -5.27 10.95
N ARG A 75 4.73 -5.73 12.12
CA ARG A 75 4.04 -6.71 12.96
C ARG A 75 3.22 -5.99 14.03
N SER A 76 2.13 -5.30 13.66
CA SER A 76 1.28 -4.56 14.61
C SER A 76 0.38 -5.47 15.46
N SER A 77 -0.13 -4.98 16.60
CA SER A 77 -1.17 -5.63 17.43
C SER A 77 -2.46 -5.93 16.65
N PHE A 78 -2.67 -5.25 15.52
CA PHE A 78 -3.69 -5.54 14.52
C PHE A 78 -3.07 -6.35 13.37
N PRO A 79 -3.78 -7.32 12.77
CA PRO A 79 -3.30 -8.00 11.58
C PRO A 79 -2.98 -6.96 10.50
N ALA A 80 -1.72 -6.88 10.06
CA ALA A 80 -1.33 -5.98 8.98
C ALA A 80 -1.85 -6.55 7.64
N PHE A 81 -3.17 -6.55 7.43
CA PHE A 81 -3.84 -7.20 6.30
C PHE A 81 -3.22 -6.75 4.97
N ASN A 82 -2.95 -5.46 4.83
CA ASN A 82 -2.31 -4.90 3.63
C ASN A 82 -0.88 -5.43 3.40
N GLY A 83 -0.11 -5.67 4.46
CA GLY A 83 1.19 -6.33 4.37
C GLY A 83 1.06 -7.82 4.03
N TRP A 84 0.05 -8.51 4.60
CA TRP A 84 -0.19 -9.91 4.34
C TRP A 84 -0.49 -10.19 2.86
N LYS A 85 -1.28 -9.33 2.19
CA LYS A 85 -1.50 -9.38 0.72
C LYS A 85 -0.20 -9.51 -0.06
N LEU A 86 0.79 -8.71 0.32
CA LEU A 86 2.07 -8.66 -0.38
C LEU A 86 2.94 -9.87 -0.06
N THR A 87 2.95 -10.34 1.19
CA THR A 87 3.65 -11.60 1.49
C THR A 87 3.03 -12.79 0.74
N ILE A 88 1.71 -12.84 0.56
CA ILE A 88 1.06 -13.87 -0.27
C ILE A 88 1.59 -13.77 -1.71
N LEU A 89 1.55 -12.59 -2.32
CA LEU A 89 2.00 -12.41 -3.70
C LEU A 89 3.49 -12.75 -3.87
N LEU A 90 4.35 -12.32 -2.95
CA LEU A 90 5.79 -12.61 -3.01
C LEU A 90 6.07 -14.13 -2.92
N GLU A 91 5.36 -14.83 -2.03
CA GLU A 91 5.44 -16.29 -1.90
C GLU A 91 4.90 -17.03 -3.13
N GLU A 92 3.79 -16.56 -3.71
CA GLU A 92 3.21 -17.10 -4.94
C GLU A 92 4.11 -16.87 -6.16
N LEU A 93 4.78 -15.72 -6.23
CA LEU A 93 5.77 -15.42 -7.25
C LEU A 93 7.05 -16.24 -7.09
N SER A 94 7.36 -16.69 -5.87
CA SER A 94 8.58 -17.46 -5.54
C SER A 94 9.86 -16.72 -5.95
N ILE A 95 9.91 -15.41 -5.65
CA ILE A 95 11.04 -14.54 -5.93
C ILE A 95 11.84 -14.25 -4.65
N PRO A 96 13.13 -13.87 -4.76
CA PRO A 96 13.89 -13.41 -3.60
C PRO A 96 13.32 -12.10 -3.05
N TYR A 97 13.07 -12.03 -1.75
CA TYR A 97 12.66 -10.79 -1.08
C TYR A 97 13.13 -10.75 0.37
N LYS A 98 13.16 -9.54 0.94
CA LYS A 98 13.41 -9.31 2.36
C LYS A 98 12.25 -8.52 2.96
N ILE A 99 11.86 -8.87 4.18
CA ILE A 99 10.91 -8.09 4.97
C ILE A 99 11.71 -7.15 5.90
N SER A 100 11.44 -5.85 5.81
CA SER A 100 11.83 -4.84 6.79
C SER A 100 10.62 -4.52 7.66
N LEU A 101 10.73 -4.86 8.94
CA LEU A 101 9.68 -4.60 9.93
C LEU A 101 9.88 -3.23 10.56
N LEU A 102 8.91 -2.36 10.38
CA LEU A 102 8.86 -1.03 10.99
C LEU A 102 8.23 -1.11 12.38
N ASP A 103 8.82 -0.37 13.31
CA ASP A 103 8.25 -0.07 14.61
C ASP A 103 7.26 1.11 14.49
N LEU A 104 5.97 0.79 14.56
CA LEU A 104 4.90 1.79 14.43
C LEU A 104 4.78 2.66 15.69
N ASP A 105 5.12 2.14 16.86
CA ASP A 105 5.06 2.87 18.13
C ASP A 105 6.16 3.94 18.19
N LYS A 106 7.33 3.63 17.63
CA LYS A 106 8.43 4.61 17.41
C LYS A 106 8.22 5.50 16.19
N ARG A 107 7.08 5.37 15.50
CA ARG A 107 6.73 6.15 14.30
C ARG A 107 7.78 6.08 13.19
N GLU A 108 8.44 4.94 12.99
CA GLU A 108 9.44 4.76 11.93
C GLU A 108 8.85 5.04 10.53
N HIS A 109 7.58 4.66 10.33
CA HIS A 109 6.78 4.96 9.14
C HIS A 109 6.53 6.47 8.88
N LYS A 110 6.98 7.36 9.78
CA LYS A 110 6.92 8.82 9.64
C LYS A 110 8.31 9.46 9.58
N GLN A 111 9.39 8.67 9.64
CA GLN A 111 10.75 9.20 9.53
C GLN A 111 11.05 9.58 8.08
N GLU A 112 11.92 10.59 7.90
CA GLU A 112 12.24 11.18 6.60
C GLU A 112 12.66 10.14 5.56
N TRP A 113 13.49 9.17 5.95
CA TRP A 113 13.95 8.12 5.05
C TRP A 113 12.82 7.21 4.53
N PHE A 114 11.80 6.95 5.36
CA PHE A 114 10.65 6.15 4.94
C PHE A 114 9.68 7.00 4.13
N LEU A 115 9.50 8.28 4.49
CA LEU A 115 8.68 9.21 3.72
C LEU A 115 9.24 9.45 2.31
N ALA A 116 10.55 9.33 2.11
CA ALA A 116 11.18 9.32 0.80
C ALA A 116 10.78 8.10 -0.06
N ILE A 117 10.38 6.98 0.56
CA ILE A 117 9.86 5.78 -0.12
C ILE A 117 8.35 5.87 -0.30
N ASN A 118 7.64 6.26 0.77
CA ASN A 118 6.20 6.43 0.79
C ASN A 118 5.80 7.76 1.46
N PRO A 119 5.43 8.79 0.69
CA PRO A 119 5.04 10.09 1.24
C PRO A 119 3.73 10.06 2.05
N ASN A 120 2.87 9.03 1.86
CA ASN A 120 1.69 8.83 2.70
C ASN A 120 2.07 8.45 4.15
N GLY A 121 3.29 7.94 4.36
CA GLY A 121 3.75 7.47 5.66
C GLY A 121 2.81 6.40 6.22
N ARG A 122 2.48 5.40 5.41
CA ARG A 122 1.69 4.23 5.78
C ARG A 122 2.38 2.98 5.25
N ILE A 123 2.20 1.85 5.92
CA ILE A 123 2.61 0.55 5.38
C ILE A 123 1.49 -0.06 4.52
N PRO A 124 1.80 -0.95 3.57
CA PRO A 124 3.14 -1.34 3.14
C PRO A 124 3.74 -0.43 2.06
N ALA A 125 5.06 -0.56 1.87
CA ALA A 125 5.81 -0.04 0.72
C ALA A 125 6.85 -1.09 0.28
N ILE A 126 7.27 -1.04 -0.99
CA ILE A 126 8.43 -1.81 -1.46
C ILE A 126 9.49 -0.90 -2.06
N VAL A 127 10.72 -1.37 -2.04
CA VAL A 127 11.77 -0.92 -2.96
C VAL A 127 12.21 -2.12 -3.78
N ASP A 128 12.10 -2.00 -5.10
CA ASP A 128 12.57 -2.99 -6.05
C ASP A 128 13.95 -2.56 -6.57
N TYR A 129 14.98 -3.31 -6.19
CA TYR A 129 16.37 -3.06 -6.53
C TYR A 129 16.80 -3.72 -7.84
N THR A 130 15.94 -4.52 -8.47
CA THR A 130 16.22 -5.12 -9.78
C THR A 130 15.85 -4.18 -10.93
N ALA A 131 15.07 -3.12 -10.67
CA ALA A 131 14.85 -2.03 -11.61
C ALA A 131 16.05 -1.08 -11.68
N THR A 132 16.28 -0.46 -12.84
CA THR A 132 17.36 0.53 -13.05
C THR A 132 16.78 1.87 -13.51
N PRO A 133 16.79 2.93 -12.69
CA PRO A 133 17.16 2.93 -11.26
C PRO A 133 16.15 2.16 -10.39
N PRO A 134 16.48 1.84 -9.11
CA PRO A 134 15.54 1.21 -8.19
C PRO A 134 14.21 1.97 -8.10
N VAL A 135 13.11 1.23 -8.00
CA VAL A 135 11.76 1.81 -7.99
C VAL A 135 11.13 1.60 -6.61
N SER A 136 10.62 2.68 -6.02
CA SER A 136 9.81 2.63 -4.81
C SER A 136 8.33 2.62 -5.19
N VAL A 137 7.55 1.71 -4.60
CA VAL A 137 6.10 1.61 -4.83
C VAL A 137 5.40 1.51 -3.49
N PHE A 138 4.37 2.34 -3.29
CA PHE A 138 3.50 2.31 -2.12
C PHE A 138 2.05 2.09 -2.56
N GLU A 139 1.15 1.87 -1.60
CA GLU A 139 -0.21 1.31 -1.78
C GLU A 139 -0.22 -0.17 -2.14
N SER A 140 -0.86 -0.99 -1.30
CA SER A 140 -0.84 -2.45 -1.47
C SER A 140 -1.38 -2.91 -2.83
N GLY A 141 -2.45 -2.31 -3.35
CA GLY A 141 -2.97 -2.63 -4.68
C GLY A 141 -2.01 -2.26 -5.81
N ALA A 142 -1.37 -1.09 -5.74
CA ALA A 142 -0.40 -0.65 -6.75
C ALA A 142 0.86 -1.54 -6.74
N ILE A 143 1.35 -1.92 -5.57
CA ILE A 143 2.47 -2.86 -5.43
C ILE A 143 2.11 -4.21 -6.04
N MET A 144 0.91 -4.73 -5.80
CA MET A 144 0.48 -6.00 -6.37
C MET A 144 0.39 -5.93 -7.90
N LEU A 145 -0.16 -4.85 -8.44
CA LEU A 145 -0.22 -4.64 -9.88
C LEU A 145 1.19 -4.55 -10.50
N TYR A 146 2.09 -3.78 -9.87
CA TYR A 146 3.48 -3.63 -10.29
C TYR A 146 4.21 -4.99 -10.38
N LEU A 147 4.14 -5.80 -9.31
CA LEU A 147 4.80 -7.10 -9.26
C LEU A 147 4.14 -8.09 -10.23
N ALA A 148 2.81 -8.12 -10.32
CA ALA A 148 2.10 -9.02 -11.22
C ALA A 148 2.41 -8.73 -12.70
N GLU A 149 2.53 -7.45 -13.07
CA GLU A 149 2.98 -7.04 -14.40
C GLU A 149 4.44 -7.40 -14.66
N LYS A 150 5.32 -7.06 -13.72
CA LYS A 150 6.75 -7.31 -13.86
C LYS A 150 7.05 -8.78 -14.13
N TYR A 151 6.35 -9.67 -13.43
CA TYR A 151 6.54 -11.12 -13.54
C TYR A 151 5.54 -11.80 -14.48
N GLN A 152 4.62 -11.04 -15.12
CA GLN A 152 3.59 -11.54 -16.04
C GLN A 152 2.78 -12.71 -15.46
N ARG A 153 2.42 -12.61 -14.18
CA ARG A 153 1.71 -13.65 -13.42
C ARG A 153 0.60 -13.02 -12.59
N PHE A 154 -0.51 -13.74 -12.44
CA PHE A 154 -1.64 -13.35 -11.58
C PHE A 154 -2.40 -12.08 -12.02
N ILE A 155 -2.28 -11.66 -13.28
CA ILE A 155 -2.92 -10.45 -13.84
C ILE A 155 -3.74 -10.72 -15.13
N GLY A 156 -4.22 -11.96 -15.29
CA GLY A 156 -4.94 -12.45 -16.46
C GLY A 156 -4.04 -13.17 -17.47
N ASP A 157 -4.66 -13.83 -18.44
CA ASP A 157 -3.98 -14.50 -19.55
C ASP A 157 -3.58 -13.46 -20.64
N PRO A 158 -2.30 -13.35 -21.02
CA PRO A 158 -1.87 -12.45 -22.09
C PRO A 158 -2.56 -12.68 -23.44
N SER A 159 -3.03 -13.91 -23.71
CA SER A 159 -3.79 -14.23 -24.92
C SER A 159 -5.25 -13.74 -24.88
N HIS A 160 -5.74 -13.37 -23.70
CA HIS A 160 -7.08 -12.85 -23.46
C HIS A 160 -6.99 -11.49 -22.74
N PRO A 161 -6.57 -10.42 -23.44
CA PRO A 161 -6.19 -9.15 -22.80
C PRO A 161 -7.33 -8.46 -22.02
N THR A 162 -8.59 -8.83 -22.27
CA THR A 162 -9.74 -8.32 -21.52
C THR A 162 -9.81 -8.88 -20.10
N GLN A 163 -9.34 -10.11 -19.84
CA GLN A 163 -9.36 -10.72 -18.50
C GLN A 163 -8.55 -9.91 -17.48
N ARG A 164 -7.53 -9.19 -17.95
CA ARG A 164 -6.76 -8.26 -17.12
C ARG A 164 -7.66 -7.23 -16.43
N TRP A 165 -8.67 -6.72 -17.12
CA TRP A 165 -9.58 -5.73 -16.56
C TRP A 165 -10.52 -6.33 -15.52
N ASP A 166 -10.87 -7.61 -15.63
CA ASP A 166 -11.57 -8.32 -14.56
C ASP A 166 -10.71 -8.41 -13.30
N VAL A 167 -9.41 -8.69 -13.41
CA VAL A 167 -8.52 -8.68 -12.24
C VAL A 167 -8.42 -7.27 -11.65
N ILE A 168 -8.20 -6.26 -12.49
CA ILE A 168 -8.02 -4.87 -12.04
C ILE A 168 -9.29 -4.35 -11.34
N GLN A 169 -10.49 -4.54 -11.91
CA GLN A 169 -11.71 -4.03 -11.29
C GLN A 169 -11.96 -4.66 -9.91
N TRP A 170 -11.67 -5.95 -9.73
CA TRP A 170 -11.84 -6.63 -8.45
C TRP A 170 -10.74 -6.26 -7.45
N LEU A 171 -9.52 -6.01 -7.92
CA LEU A 171 -8.46 -5.44 -7.09
C LEU A 171 -8.86 -4.04 -6.57
N PHE A 172 -9.42 -3.19 -7.43
CA PHE A 172 -9.90 -1.88 -7.01
C PHE A 172 -11.14 -1.95 -6.13
N PHE A 173 -12.06 -2.90 -6.37
CA PHE A 173 -13.17 -3.20 -5.45
C PHE A 173 -12.68 -3.53 -4.04
N GLN A 174 -11.58 -4.29 -3.93
CA GLN A 174 -10.92 -4.52 -2.65
C GLN A 174 -10.32 -3.23 -2.08
N CYS A 175 -9.58 -2.47 -2.88
CA CYS A 175 -8.83 -1.29 -2.42
C CYS A 175 -9.74 -0.14 -1.97
N SER A 176 -10.87 0.09 -2.65
CA SER A 176 -11.78 1.21 -2.40
C SER A 176 -13.05 0.81 -1.63
N GLY A 177 -13.41 -0.47 -1.62
CA GLY A 177 -14.58 -1.00 -0.94
C GLY A 177 -14.20 -1.81 0.29
N VAL A 178 -13.91 -3.11 0.09
CA VAL A 178 -13.75 -4.09 1.18
C VAL A 178 -12.74 -3.63 2.24
N GLY A 179 -11.54 -3.25 1.82
CA GLY A 179 -10.48 -2.84 2.75
C GLY A 179 -10.87 -1.65 3.64
N PRO A 180 -11.18 -0.47 3.08
CA PRO A 180 -11.51 0.71 3.89
C PRO A 180 -12.80 0.54 4.70
N ILE A 181 -13.85 -0.06 4.14
CA ILE A 181 -15.12 -0.25 4.86
C ILE A 181 -14.94 -1.21 6.05
N GLN A 182 -14.30 -2.36 5.82
CA GLN A 182 -14.07 -3.32 6.89
C GLN A 182 -13.10 -2.77 7.94
N GLY A 183 -12.12 -1.96 7.54
CA GLY A 183 -11.23 -1.24 8.46
C GLY A 183 -11.99 -0.27 9.39
N GLN A 184 -13.03 0.40 8.88
CA GLN A 184 -13.92 1.20 9.73
C GLN A 184 -14.75 0.32 10.66
N ALA A 185 -15.27 -0.81 10.19
CA ALA A 185 -15.97 -1.76 11.06
C ALA A 185 -15.07 -2.23 12.21
N HIS A 186 -13.78 -2.51 11.94
CA HIS A 186 -12.79 -2.81 12.98
C HIS A 186 -12.62 -1.65 13.97
N ALA A 187 -12.44 -0.43 13.46
CA ALA A 187 -12.27 0.78 14.28
C ALA A 187 -13.42 0.96 15.27
N PHE A 188 -14.65 1.09 14.77
CA PHE A 188 -15.83 1.35 15.62
C PHE A 188 -16.18 0.17 16.53
N LEU A 189 -15.91 -1.07 16.12
CA LEU A 189 -16.19 -2.24 16.94
C LEU A 189 -15.15 -2.47 18.04
N ARG A 190 -13.86 -2.14 17.82
CA ARG A 190 -12.78 -2.61 18.71
C ARG A 190 -11.93 -1.51 19.34
N TYR A 191 -11.86 -0.34 18.72
CA TYR A 191 -10.84 0.65 19.06
C TYR A 191 -11.40 2.00 19.47
N VAL A 192 -12.57 2.39 18.97
CA VAL A 192 -13.22 3.63 19.40
C VAL A 192 -13.67 3.49 20.88
N PRO A 193 -13.24 4.40 21.78
CA PRO A 193 -13.61 4.38 23.20
C PRO A 193 -15.11 4.30 23.45
N GLU A 194 -15.84 5.14 22.71
CA GLU A 194 -17.25 5.31 22.86
C GLU A 194 -17.99 4.36 21.94
N ARG A 195 -18.97 3.64 22.49
CA ARG A 195 -19.87 2.82 21.69
C ARG A 195 -20.82 3.72 20.90
N LEU A 196 -20.71 3.65 19.57
CA LEU A 196 -21.57 4.37 18.63
C LEU A 196 -22.37 3.35 17.81
N PRO A 197 -23.55 2.88 18.28
CA PRO A 197 -24.30 1.80 17.66
C PRO A 197 -24.55 2.00 16.16
N TYR A 198 -25.01 3.20 15.77
CA TYR A 198 -25.26 3.52 14.37
C TYR A 198 -24.01 3.37 13.48
N ALA A 199 -22.84 3.79 13.97
CA ALA A 199 -21.60 3.66 13.19
C ALA A 199 -21.19 2.20 13.03
N ILE A 200 -21.29 1.42 14.11
CA ILE A 200 -21.02 -0.02 14.11
C ILE A 200 -21.95 -0.73 13.11
N GLU A 201 -23.26 -0.53 13.25
CA GLU A 201 -24.27 -1.14 12.36
C GLU A 201 -24.06 -0.74 10.90
N ARG A 202 -23.78 0.54 10.62
CA ARG A 202 -23.52 1.03 9.26
C ARG A 202 -22.33 0.33 8.62
N PHE A 203 -21.19 0.26 9.30
CA PHE A 203 -19.96 -0.30 8.71
C PHE A 203 -19.99 -1.82 8.67
N GLN A 204 -20.62 -2.49 9.64
CA GLN A 204 -20.86 -3.94 9.58
C GLN A 204 -21.84 -4.29 8.46
N GLY A 205 -22.93 -3.54 8.32
CA GLY A 205 -23.92 -3.71 7.25
C GLY A 205 -23.31 -3.55 5.85
N GLU A 206 -22.52 -2.49 5.62
CA GLU A 206 -21.85 -2.32 4.33
C GLU A 206 -20.75 -3.35 4.09
N THR A 207 -20.00 -3.75 5.12
CA THR A 207 -19.04 -4.87 5.01
C THR A 207 -19.76 -6.15 4.58
N ARG A 208 -20.91 -6.44 5.21
CA ARG A 208 -21.74 -7.60 4.89
C ARG A 208 -22.24 -7.58 3.45
N ARG A 209 -22.77 -6.43 2.98
CA ARG A 209 -23.21 -6.26 1.59
C ARG A 209 -22.06 -6.52 0.60
N LEU A 210 -20.85 -6.08 0.90
CA LEU A 210 -19.68 -6.34 0.06
C LEU A 210 -19.31 -7.84 0.03
N TYR A 211 -19.49 -8.56 1.14
CA TYR A 211 -19.30 -10.02 1.18
C TYR A 211 -20.35 -10.76 0.34
N GLU A 212 -21.59 -10.27 0.33
CA GLU A 212 -22.67 -10.81 -0.51
C GLU A 212 -22.35 -10.65 -2.01
N VAL A 213 -21.82 -9.49 -2.41
CA VAL A 213 -21.33 -9.27 -3.80
C VAL A 213 -20.23 -10.27 -4.17
N VAL A 214 -19.27 -10.50 -3.26
CA VAL A 214 -18.20 -11.49 -3.46
C VAL A 214 -18.78 -12.91 -3.55
N ASN A 215 -19.69 -13.28 -2.66
CA ASN A 215 -20.34 -14.59 -2.66
C ASN A 215 -21.12 -14.85 -3.96
N GLU A 216 -21.91 -13.88 -4.42
CA GLU A 216 -22.65 -13.99 -5.69
C GLU A 216 -21.72 -14.16 -6.90
N ARG A 217 -20.59 -13.43 -6.91
CA ARG A 217 -19.58 -13.58 -7.97
C ARG A 217 -18.95 -14.97 -7.95
N LEU A 218 -18.56 -15.46 -6.77
CA LEU A 218 -17.97 -16.78 -6.57
C LEU A 218 -18.97 -17.94 -6.77
N GLY A 219 -20.27 -17.66 -6.85
CA GLY A 219 -21.26 -18.62 -7.30
C GLY A 219 -21.21 -18.90 -8.81
N LYS A 220 -20.53 -18.03 -9.59
CA LYS A 220 -20.46 -18.10 -11.05
C LYS A 220 -19.05 -18.42 -11.57
N CYS A 221 -18.03 -18.30 -10.72
CA CYS A 221 -16.63 -18.46 -11.08
C CYS A 221 -15.87 -19.22 -9.98
N THR A 222 -14.71 -19.77 -10.32
CA THR A 222 -13.84 -20.43 -9.32
C THR A 222 -13.16 -19.40 -8.42
N TYR A 223 -12.64 -18.33 -9.01
CA TYR A 223 -11.96 -17.22 -8.36
C TYR A 223 -12.65 -15.89 -8.70
N ILE A 224 -12.32 -14.82 -7.99
CA ILE A 224 -13.09 -13.56 -8.08
C ILE A 224 -13.10 -12.98 -9.50
N ALA A 225 -11.99 -13.11 -10.22
CA ALA A 225 -11.83 -12.59 -11.57
C ALA A 225 -12.13 -13.63 -12.68
N GLY A 226 -12.51 -14.86 -12.35
CA GLY A 226 -12.77 -15.91 -13.34
C GLY A 226 -12.28 -17.28 -12.89
N ASP A 227 -11.63 -18.03 -13.78
CA ASP A 227 -11.20 -19.42 -13.51
C ASP A 227 -9.79 -19.53 -12.92
N HIS A 228 -9.02 -18.43 -12.93
CA HIS A 228 -7.64 -18.41 -12.47
C HIS A 228 -7.46 -17.54 -11.23
N TYR A 229 -6.68 -18.05 -10.27
CA TYR A 229 -6.28 -17.31 -9.08
C TYR A 229 -5.43 -16.10 -9.47
N CYS A 230 -5.73 -14.94 -8.92
CA CYS A 230 -5.10 -13.68 -9.30
C CYS A 230 -4.81 -12.76 -8.10
N ILE A 231 -4.18 -11.61 -8.36
CA ILE A 231 -3.90 -10.64 -7.30
C ILE A 231 -5.16 -10.07 -6.64
N ALA A 232 -6.31 -10.08 -7.31
CA ALA A 232 -7.56 -9.64 -6.67
C ALA A 232 -8.01 -10.61 -5.57
N ASP A 233 -7.82 -11.92 -5.78
CA ASP A 233 -8.10 -12.93 -4.75
C ASP A 233 -7.14 -12.75 -3.55
N MET A 234 -5.84 -12.63 -3.84
CA MET A 234 -4.80 -12.39 -2.83
C MET A 234 -5.04 -11.10 -2.03
N ALA A 235 -5.64 -10.08 -2.66
CA ALA A 235 -5.97 -8.82 -2.01
C ALA A 235 -7.19 -8.96 -1.08
N LEU A 236 -8.21 -9.70 -1.50
CA LEU A 236 -9.44 -9.93 -0.74
C LEU A 236 -9.21 -10.85 0.44
N TYR A 237 -8.45 -11.92 0.24
CA TYR A 237 -8.37 -13.04 1.18
C TYR A 237 -8.01 -12.64 2.62
N PRO A 238 -6.93 -11.86 2.89
CA PRO A 238 -6.59 -11.44 4.25
C PRO A 238 -7.74 -10.76 5.01
N TRP A 239 -8.55 -9.98 4.29
CA TRP A 239 -9.67 -9.23 4.87
C TRP A 239 -10.86 -10.15 5.13
N LEU A 240 -11.24 -10.97 4.15
CA LEU A 240 -12.38 -11.86 4.25
C LEU A 240 -12.15 -13.01 5.24
N GLU A 241 -10.92 -13.51 5.33
CA GLU A 241 -10.53 -14.55 6.30
C GLU A 241 -10.73 -14.06 7.75
N TYR A 242 -10.49 -12.77 8.00
CA TYR A 242 -10.63 -12.14 9.32
C TYR A 242 -11.97 -11.41 9.48
N HIS A 243 -13.03 -11.91 8.83
CA HIS A 243 -14.38 -11.36 8.92
C HIS A 243 -14.90 -11.26 10.38
N GLN A 244 -14.54 -12.22 11.24
CA GLN A 244 -14.91 -12.23 12.66
C GLN A 244 -14.37 -11.01 13.42
N TRP A 245 -13.22 -10.47 12.98
CA TRP A 245 -12.65 -9.24 13.56
C TRP A 245 -13.56 -8.03 13.34
N ALA A 246 -14.27 -8.01 12.20
CA ALA A 246 -15.30 -7.03 11.89
C ALA A 246 -16.66 -7.33 12.52
N GLY A 247 -16.81 -8.49 13.19
CA GLY A 247 -18.10 -8.94 13.74
C GLY A 247 -19.13 -9.25 12.65
N VAL A 248 -18.69 -9.60 11.45
CA VAL A 248 -19.58 -9.92 10.33
C VAL A 248 -19.53 -11.42 10.07
N SER A 249 -20.69 -12.07 9.99
CA SER A 249 -20.79 -13.51 9.70
C SER A 249 -20.71 -13.79 8.20
N VAL A 250 -20.12 -14.93 7.87
CA VAL A 250 -20.07 -15.51 6.51
C VAL A 250 -20.78 -16.88 6.43
N ALA A 251 -21.43 -17.32 7.50
CA ALA A 251 -21.96 -18.69 7.64
C ALA A 251 -23.02 -19.06 6.58
N ASP A 252 -23.75 -18.07 6.08
CA ASP A 252 -24.78 -18.18 5.03
C ASP A 252 -24.26 -17.76 3.64
N LEU A 253 -22.94 -17.61 3.48
CA LEU A 253 -22.28 -17.28 2.22
C LEU A 253 -21.46 -18.50 1.74
N PRO A 254 -22.11 -19.53 1.15
CA PRO A 254 -21.45 -20.81 0.86
C PRO A 254 -20.34 -20.72 -0.18
N HIS A 255 -20.49 -19.86 -1.20
CA HIS A 255 -19.48 -19.70 -2.24
C HIS A 255 -18.24 -18.97 -1.73
N LEU A 256 -18.45 -18.00 -0.84
CA LEU A 256 -17.37 -17.33 -0.12
C LEU A 256 -16.64 -18.31 0.80
N GLN A 257 -17.36 -19.11 1.59
CA GLN A 257 -16.74 -20.10 2.48
C GLN A 257 -15.90 -21.12 1.71
N ARG A 258 -16.43 -21.60 0.58
CA ARG A 258 -15.70 -22.50 -0.33
C ARG A 258 -14.40 -21.86 -0.81
N TRP A 259 -14.45 -20.63 -1.31
CA TRP A 259 -13.28 -19.92 -1.79
C TRP A 259 -12.27 -19.62 -0.66
N LEU A 260 -12.73 -19.28 0.55
CA LEU A 260 -11.85 -19.08 1.71
C LEU A 260 -11.05 -20.35 2.02
N GLU A 261 -11.70 -21.52 2.02
CA GLU A 261 -11.02 -22.80 2.25
C GLU A 261 -10.01 -23.12 1.13
N GLU A 262 -10.41 -22.95 -0.14
CA GLU A 262 -9.53 -23.18 -1.28
C GLU A 262 -8.28 -22.30 -1.23
N VAL A 263 -8.43 -21.01 -0.91
CA VAL A 263 -7.29 -20.08 -0.79
C VAL A 263 -6.44 -20.39 0.45
N ARG A 264 -7.05 -20.76 1.58
CA ARG A 264 -6.35 -21.14 2.81
C ARG A 264 -5.42 -22.33 2.62
N GLN A 265 -5.82 -23.31 1.81
CA GLN A 265 -5.03 -24.51 1.54
C GLN A 265 -3.80 -24.27 0.67
N ARG A 266 -3.64 -23.08 0.07
CA ARG A 266 -2.50 -22.78 -0.81
C ARG A 266 -1.19 -22.72 0.00
N PRO A 267 -0.13 -23.44 -0.40
CA PRO A 267 1.14 -23.44 0.36
C PRO A 267 1.77 -22.06 0.55
N ALA A 268 1.66 -21.18 -0.46
CA ALA A 268 2.16 -19.81 -0.37
C ALA A 268 1.39 -18.96 0.65
N VAL A 269 0.08 -19.16 0.77
CA VAL A 269 -0.76 -18.49 1.76
C VAL A 269 -0.38 -18.92 3.17
N GLU A 270 -0.12 -20.20 3.39
CA GLU A 270 0.33 -20.72 4.69
C GLU A 270 1.73 -20.18 5.07
N ARG A 271 2.68 -20.13 4.13
CA ARG A 271 4.00 -19.50 4.38
C ARG A 271 3.86 -18.02 4.71
N ALA A 272 3.06 -17.29 3.93
CA ALA A 272 2.76 -15.88 4.17
C ALA A 272 2.10 -15.63 5.53
N ARG A 273 1.18 -16.52 5.94
CA ARG A 273 0.53 -16.48 7.27
C ARG A 273 1.57 -16.60 8.37
N LYS A 274 2.50 -17.55 8.27
CA LYS A 274 3.59 -17.71 9.28
C LYS A 274 4.46 -16.45 9.39
N LEU A 275 4.75 -15.77 8.29
CA LEU A 275 5.56 -14.56 8.28
C LEU A 275 4.82 -13.35 8.87
N SER A 276 3.54 -13.21 8.53
CA SER A 276 2.71 -12.03 8.85
C SER A 276 1.98 -12.15 10.20
N MET A 277 1.68 -13.37 10.66
CA MET A 277 0.78 -13.66 11.77
C MET A 277 1.43 -14.49 12.89
N GLU A 278 2.76 -14.59 12.93
CA GLU A 278 3.49 -15.27 14.00
C GLU A 278 3.02 -14.77 15.39
N GLY A 279 2.44 -15.67 16.20
CA GLY A 279 1.88 -15.38 17.53
C GLY A 279 0.53 -14.65 17.58
N LYS A 280 -0.24 -14.65 16.47
CA LYS A 280 -1.48 -13.88 16.31
C LYS A 280 -2.60 -14.67 15.61
N ASP A 281 -3.05 -15.78 16.18
CA ASP A 281 -4.29 -16.41 15.71
C ASP A 281 -5.52 -15.54 16.07
N ILE A 282 -6.63 -15.76 15.36
CA ILE A 282 -7.84 -14.94 15.51
C ILE A 282 -8.42 -15.03 16.93
N ASP A 283 -8.39 -16.20 17.57
CA ASP A 283 -8.93 -16.39 18.91
C ASP A 283 -8.14 -15.60 19.96
N THR A 284 -6.80 -15.64 19.86
CA THR A 284 -5.86 -14.87 20.67
C THR A 284 -6.07 -13.38 20.48
N LEU A 285 -6.25 -12.93 19.23
CA LEU A 285 -6.54 -11.54 18.94
C LEU A 285 -7.89 -11.13 19.55
N LEU A 286 -8.92 -11.97 19.41
CA LEU A 286 -10.28 -11.67 19.90
C LEU A 286 -10.30 -11.58 21.42
N ALA A 287 -9.57 -12.47 22.10
CA ALA A 287 -9.37 -12.43 23.54
C ALA A 287 -8.70 -11.12 23.98
N LYS A 288 -7.61 -10.71 23.33
CA LYS A 288 -6.92 -9.43 23.62
C LYS A 288 -7.79 -8.20 23.37
N ALA A 289 -8.67 -8.25 22.38
CA ALA A 289 -9.56 -7.12 22.08
C ALA A 289 -10.62 -6.86 23.17
N ALA A 290 -10.98 -7.87 23.97
CA ALA A 290 -11.83 -7.68 25.13
C ALA A 290 -11.14 -6.80 26.21
N ASP A 291 -9.81 -6.84 26.28
CA ASP A 291 -9.02 -6.01 27.21
C ASP A 291 -8.79 -4.58 26.69
N ILE A 292 -8.76 -4.38 25.37
CA ILE A 292 -8.61 -3.04 24.76
C ILE A 292 -9.78 -2.11 25.16
N GLN A 293 -11.00 -2.63 25.30
CA GLN A 293 -12.13 -1.84 25.78
C GLN A 293 -11.90 -1.27 27.19
N LYS A 294 -11.20 -2.00 28.07
CA LYS A 294 -10.88 -1.54 29.43
C LYS A 294 -9.75 -0.50 29.46
N VAL A 295 -8.80 -0.57 28.53
CA VAL A 295 -7.69 0.40 28.43
C VAL A 295 -8.18 1.74 27.86
N VAL A 296 -9.13 1.68 26.94
CA VAL A 296 -9.62 2.86 26.23
C VAL A 296 -10.60 3.69 27.09
N GLU A 297 -11.32 3.08 28.04
CA GLU A 297 -12.05 3.77 29.11
C GLU A 297 -11.15 4.66 30.00
N GLY A 298 -9.84 4.41 30.03
CA GLY A 298 -8.84 5.24 30.72
C GLY A 298 -8.11 6.25 29.83
N SER A 299 -8.34 6.25 28.51
CA SER A 299 -7.60 7.12 27.58
C SER A 299 -8.37 8.40 27.27
N THR A 300 -8.02 9.49 27.95
CA THR A 300 -8.41 10.84 27.54
C THR A 300 -7.52 11.27 26.38
N LEU A 301 -7.92 10.96 25.15
CA LEU A 301 -7.33 11.59 23.97
C LEU A 301 -7.48 13.11 24.11
N ASP A 302 -6.37 13.79 24.35
CA ASP A 302 -6.31 15.24 24.33
C ASP A 302 -6.61 15.73 22.91
N LYS A 303 -7.81 16.28 22.73
CA LYS A 303 -8.32 16.77 21.44
C LYS A 303 -7.54 17.99 20.91
N THR A 304 -6.60 18.54 21.70
CA THR A 304 -5.78 19.69 21.30
C THR A 304 -4.42 19.31 20.70
N ASP A 305 -3.98 18.06 20.88
CA ASP A 305 -2.71 17.57 20.35
C ASP A 305 -2.87 16.99 18.94
N LYS A 306 -2.66 17.84 17.93
CA LYS A 306 -2.69 17.48 16.50
C LYS A 306 -1.65 16.42 16.11
N THR A 307 -0.70 16.08 16.98
CA THR A 307 0.30 15.04 16.72
C THR A 307 -0.20 13.62 17.03
N LYS A 308 -1.34 13.49 17.72
CA LYS A 308 -1.96 12.23 18.16
C LYS A 308 -3.17 11.79 17.31
N THR A 309 -3.58 12.56 16.32
CA THR A 309 -4.53 12.12 15.30
C THR A 309 -3.85 11.22 14.26
N TYR A 310 -4.43 10.03 14.07
CA TYR A 310 -3.97 8.88 13.28
C TYR A 310 -3.33 9.14 11.92
#